data_AF-A0A8D8FDJ6-F1
#
_entry.id   AF-A0A8D8FDJ6-F1
#
_cell.length_a   1.000
_cell.length_b   1.000
_cell.length_c   1.000
_cell.angle_alpha   90.00
_cell.angle_beta   90.00
_cell.angle_gamma   90.00
#
_symmetry.space_group_name_H-M   'P 1'
#
loop_
_entity.id
_entity.type
_entity.pdbx_description
1 polymer ?
#
loop_
_entity_poly.entity_id
_entity_poly.type
_entity_poly.pdbx_seq_one_letter_code
_entity_poly.pdbx_strand_id
1 'polypeptide(L)'
;DFQLILINYNLQKKCFFVNIISFPRNLTVQQIPFEAEGLAVLICNSNVKHELSSSEYPLRRKQCQQALQLMGLKSYREATERSLDALKGADEVLLKRARHVITEIKRTTEAADALRAGDFEEMGKLMAASHNSLRDDFEVSCHEVDILVEATLGAPGVLGTRMTGGGFGGCT
;
A
#
# COMPACT_ATOMS: atom_id res chain seq x y z
N ASP A 1 2.92 10.97 -10.83
CA ASP A 1 2.42 9.69 -11.36
C ASP A 1 1.89 8.82 -10.24
N PHE A 2 0.81 8.07 -10.46
CA PHE A 2 0.30 7.07 -9.51
C PHE A 2 0.81 5.72 -9.99
N GLN A 3 1.47 5.00 -9.10
CA GLN A 3 1.90 3.63 -9.32
C GLN A 3 1.14 2.71 -8.37
N LEU A 4 0.75 1.55 -8.86
CA LEU A 4 0.22 0.45 -8.05
C LEU A 4 1.16 -0.74 -8.25
N ILE A 5 1.60 -1.34 -7.15
CA ILE A 5 2.30 -2.62 -7.19
C ILE A 5 1.28 -3.75 -7.02
N LEU A 6 1.25 -4.68 -7.98
CA LEU A 6 0.53 -5.94 -7.87
C LEU A 6 1.50 -7.10 -8.04
N ILE A 7 1.66 -7.91 -7.00
CA ILE A 7 2.41 -9.17 -7.09
C ILE A 7 1.50 -10.21 -7.73
N ASN A 8 1.89 -10.74 -8.88
CA ASN A 8 1.15 -11.74 -9.64
C ASN A 8 2.03 -12.97 -9.86
N TYR A 9 1.49 -14.16 -9.65
CA TYR A 9 2.19 -15.38 -10.03
C TYR A 9 1.88 -15.71 -11.49
N ASN A 10 2.90 -15.79 -12.34
CA ASN A 10 2.74 -16.24 -13.72
C ASN A 10 2.89 -17.77 -13.78
N LEU A 11 1.77 -18.46 -14.02
CA LEU A 11 1.72 -19.92 -14.09
C LEU A 11 2.60 -20.51 -15.19
N GLN A 12 2.77 -19.81 -16.33
CA GLN A 12 3.56 -20.31 -17.46
C GLN A 12 5.06 -20.19 -17.21
N LYS A 13 5.50 -19.08 -16.62
CA LYS A 13 6.91 -18.82 -16.29
C LYS A 13 7.32 -19.37 -14.93
N LYS A 14 6.36 -19.85 -14.13
CA LYS A 14 6.54 -20.35 -12.76
C LYS A 14 7.32 -19.39 -11.86
N CYS A 15 7.06 -18.09 -11.98
CA CYS A 15 7.68 -17.07 -11.16
C CYS A 15 6.70 -15.95 -10.83
N PHE A 16 6.96 -15.26 -9.72
CA PHE A 16 6.26 -14.04 -9.37
C PHE A 16 6.75 -12.89 -10.25
N PHE A 17 5.80 -12.07 -10.70
CA PHE A 17 6.04 -10.78 -11.31
C PHE A 17 5.42 -9.72 -10.45
N VAL A 18 6.16 -8.65 -10.24
CA VAL A 18 5.60 -7.44 -9.67
C VAL A 18 5.20 -6.55 -10.84
N ASN A 19 3.89 -6.44 -11.04
CA ASN A 19 3.31 -5.52 -12.00
C ASN A 19 3.31 -4.13 -11.36
N ILE A 20 4.13 -3.22 -11.90
CA ILE A 20 3.97 -1.80 -11.63
C ILE A 20 2.99 -1.27 -12.65
N ILE A 21 1.79 -0.94 -12.18
CA ILE A 21 0.81 -0.25 -12.99
C ILE A 21 1.02 1.24 -12.82
N SER A 22 1.60 1.87 -13.83
CA SER A 22 1.70 3.32 -13.91
C SER A 22 0.49 3.86 -14.67
N PHE A 23 -0.03 5.00 -14.21
CA PHE A 23 -1.19 5.63 -14.83
C PHE A 23 -0.89 7.07 -15.36
N PRO A 24 0.18 7.31 -16.16
CA PRO A 24 0.43 8.61 -16.76
C PRO A 24 -0.48 8.80 -17.99
N ARG A 25 -1.75 9.18 -17.78
CA ARG A 25 -2.82 9.36 -18.80
C ARG A 25 -3.26 8.10 -19.56
N ASN A 26 -2.38 7.13 -19.79
CA ASN A 26 -2.67 5.79 -20.30
C ASN A 26 -2.24 4.74 -19.26
N LEU A 27 -2.94 3.60 -19.20
CA LEU A 27 -2.58 2.48 -18.34
C LEU A 27 -1.36 1.78 -18.93
N THR A 28 -0.22 1.85 -18.25
CA THR A 28 0.98 1.10 -18.61
C THR A 28 1.31 0.12 -17.50
N VAL A 29 1.57 -1.13 -17.89
CA VAL A 29 1.97 -2.19 -16.96
C VAL A 29 3.41 -2.56 -17.30
N GLN A 30 4.30 -2.39 -16.33
CA GLN A 30 5.65 -2.92 -16.39
C GLN A 30 5.73 -4.16 -15.51
N GLN A 31 6.17 -5.28 -16.08
CA GLN A 31 6.46 -6.48 -15.32
C GLN A 31 7.92 -6.43 -14.86
N ILE A 32 8.14 -6.45 -13.55
CA ILE A 32 9.47 -6.71 -13.00
C ILE A 32 9.52 -8.17 -12.55
N PRO A 33 10.47 -8.97 -13.07
CA PRO A 33 10.72 -10.31 -12.56
C PRO A 33 11.08 -10.26 -11.06
N PHE A 34 10.45 -11.12 -10.25
CA PHE A 34 10.85 -11.31 -8.86
C PHE A 34 11.99 -12.34 -8.80
N GLU A 35 13.20 -11.90 -9.13
CA GLU A 35 14.42 -12.72 -9.12
C GLU A 35 15.08 -12.66 -7.73
N ALA A 36 14.49 -13.38 -6.78
CA ALA A 36 14.85 -13.32 -5.37
C ALA A 36 15.31 -14.69 -4.87
N GLU A 37 16.55 -15.08 -5.21
CA GLU A 37 17.10 -16.37 -4.78
C GLU A 37 17.15 -16.45 -3.25
N GLY A 38 16.61 -17.55 -2.69
CA GLY A 38 16.50 -17.73 -1.25
C GLY A 38 15.36 -16.96 -0.57
N LEU A 39 14.55 -16.22 -1.33
CA LEU A 39 13.40 -15.48 -0.81
C LEU A 39 12.08 -16.00 -1.38
N ALA A 40 11.01 -15.82 -0.60
CA ALA A 40 9.65 -16.20 -0.99
C ALA A 40 8.64 -15.14 -0.52
N VAL A 41 7.53 -15.05 -1.24
CA VAL A 41 6.35 -14.30 -0.80
C VAL A 41 5.42 -15.27 -0.08
N LEU A 42 5.24 -15.08 1.22
CA LEU A 42 4.27 -15.82 2.02
C LEU A 42 2.97 -15.02 2.11
N ILE A 43 1.84 -15.69 1.91
CA ILE A 43 0.50 -15.10 2.10
C ILE A 43 -0.13 -15.78 3.31
N CYS A 44 -0.40 -15.01 4.35
CA CYS A 44 -1.06 -15.48 5.56
C CYS A 44 -2.49 -14.93 5.62
N ASN A 45 -3.47 -15.83 5.50
CA ASN A 45 -4.88 -15.45 5.61
C ASN A 45 -5.30 -15.43 7.09
N SER A 46 -5.77 -14.27 7.57
CA SER A 46 -6.37 -14.14 8.91
C SER A 46 -7.59 -15.04 9.11
N ASN A 47 -8.20 -15.52 8.02
CA ASN A 47 -9.49 -16.21 7.98
C ASN A 47 -10.64 -15.38 8.55
N VAL A 48 -10.40 -14.10 8.85
CA VAL A 48 -11.42 -13.15 9.25
C VAL A 48 -11.88 -12.39 8.01
N LYS A 49 -13.20 -12.43 7.82
CA LYS A 49 -13.91 -11.53 6.94
C LYS A 49 -14.81 -10.72 7.84
N HIS A 50 -14.38 -9.52 8.23
CA HIS A 50 -15.39 -8.56 8.62
C HIS A 50 -16.25 -8.33 7.37
N GLU A 51 -17.57 -8.38 7.51
CA GLU A 51 -18.42 -7.86 6.46
C GLU A 51 -17.87 -6.45 6.18
N LEU A 52 -17.34 -6.24 4.98
CA LEU A 52 -17.11 -4.90 4.46
C LEU A 52 -18.50 -4.28 4.54
N SER A 53 -18.79 -3.60 5.65
CA SER A 53 -19.99 -2.80 5.74
C SER A 53 -19.86 -1.93 4.50
N SER A 54 -20.87 -1.99 3.64
CA SER A 54 -20.83 -1.36 2.32
C SER A 54 -20.54 0.15 2.40
N SER A 55 -20.48 0.71 3.61
CA SER A 55 -20.05 2.05 4.00
C SER A 55 -18.54 2.29 4.10
N GLU A 56 -17.67 1.38 4.53
CA GLU A 56 -16.28 1.76 4.89
C GLU A 56 -15.44 2.19 3.68
N TYR A 57 -15.41 1.39 2.63
CA TYR A 57 -14.64 1.71 1.42
C TYR A 57 -15.17 2.99 0.73
N PRO A 58 -16.49 3.17 0.53
CA PRO A 58 -17.03 4.44 0.04
C PRO A 58 -16.73 5.63 0.95
N LEU A 59 -16.72 5.43 2.28
CA LEU A 59 -16.37 6.47 3.24
C LEU A 59 -14.92 6.92 3.06
N ARG A 60 -13.95 5.99 2.98
CA ARG A 60 -12.53 6.33 2.71
C ARG A 60 -12.38 7.07 1.38
N ARG A 61 -13.07 6.62 0.32
CA ARG A 61 -13.07 7.31 -0.97
C ARG A 61 -13.60 8.74 -0.86
N LYS A 62 -14.70 8.95 -0.14
CA LYS A 62 -15.31 10.27 0.09
C LYS A 62 -14.35 11.19 0.86
N GLN A 63 -13.73 10.69 1.92
CA GLN A 63 -12.73 11.44 2.71
C GLN A 63 -11.53 11.85 1.85
N CYS A 64 -10.99 10.94 1.04
CA CYS A 64 -9.91 11.27 0.10
C CYS A 64 -10.33 12.34 -0.92
N GLN A 65 -11.56 12.29 -1.43
CA GLN A 65 -12.09 13.29 -2.36
C GLN A 65 -12.26 14.67 -1.69
N GLN A 66 -12.75 14.71 -0.45
CA GLN A 66 -12.89 15.95 0.31
C GLN A 66 -11.52 16.58 0.59
N ALA A 67 -10.54 15.78 1.03
CA ALA A 67 -9.20 16.28 1.25
C ALA A 67 -8.56 16.82 -0.05
N LEU A 68 -8.80 16.16 -1.19
CA LEU A 68 -8.33 16.60 -2.50
C LEU A 68 -8.93 17.96 -2.91
N GLN A 69 -10.22 18.16 -2.64
CA GLN A 69 -10.90 19.44 -2.87
C GLN A 69 -10.33 20.57 -2.00
N LEU A 70 -10.10 20.31 -0.72
CA LEU A 70 -9.51 21.29 0.21
C LEU A 70 -8.09 21.68 -0.19
N MET A 71 -7.30 20.72 -0.70
CA MET A 71 -5.97 20.99 -1.26
C MET A 71 -6.01 21.72 -2.62
N GLY A 72 -7.18 21.89 -3.23
CA GLY A 72 -7.34 22.53 -4.55
C GLY A 72 -6.78 21.72 -5.72
N LEU A 73 -6.67 20.40 -5.56
CA LEU A 73 -6.07 19.49 -6.55
C LEU A 73 -7.12 18.71 -7.32
N LYS A 74 -6.79 18.29 -8.55
CA LYS A 74 -7.66 17.40 -9.34
C LYS A 74 -7.33 15.93 -9.14
N SER A 75 -6.11 15.63 -8.71
CA SER A 75 -5.64 14.27 -8.50
C SER A 75 -4.52 14.23 -7.47
N TYR A 76 -4.46 13.16 -6.67
CA TYR A 76 -3.32 12.88 -5.78
C TYR A 76 -1.99 12.70 -6.53
N ARG A 77 -2.02 12.54 -7.86
CA ARG A 77 -0.81 12.55 -8.71
C ARG A 77 -0.04 13.86 -8.67
N GLU A 78 -0.74 14.96 -8.40
CA GLU A 78 -0.21 16.32 -8.34
C GLU A 78 0.13 16.70 -6.89
N ALA A 79 -0.26 15.87 -5.93
CA ALA A 79 -0.06 16.12 -4.52
C ALA A 79 1.38 15.82 -4.09
N THR A 80 1.89 16.66 -3.20
CA THR A 80 3.18 16.47 -2.53
C THR A 80 2.96 16.55 -1.03
N GLU A 81 3.97 16.22 -0.21
CA GLU A 81 3.87 16.38 1.24
C GLU A 81 3.52 17.84 1.63
N ARG A 82 3.97 18.83 0.86
CA ARG A 82 3.59 20.26 1.06
C ARG A 82 2.11 20.53 0.81
N SER A 83 1.43 19.73 -0.01
CA SER A 83 -0.01 19.88 -0.25
C SER A 83 -0.82 19.66 1.04
N LEU A 84 -0.29 18.90 2.01
CA LEU A 84 -0.92 18.70 3.32
C LEU A 84 -1.02 20.00 4.14
N ASP A 85 -0.23 21.03 3.83
CA ASP A 85 -0.32 22.32 4.50
C ASP A 85 -1.69 22.97 4.33
N ALA A 86 -2.37 22.71 3.20
CA ALA A 86 -3.72 23.20 2.95
C ALA A 86 -4.79 22.51 3.83
N LEU A 87 -4.44 21.41 4.51
CA LEU A 87 -5.30 20.71 5.46
C LEU A 87 -4.99 21.06 6.92
N LYS A 88 -4.03 21.97 7.18
CA LYS A 88 -3.75 22.45 8.54
C LYS A 88 -4.99 23.16 9.10
N GLY A 89 -5.54 22.64 10.20
CA GLY A 89 -6.76 23.14 10.83
C GLY A 89 -8.06 22.58 10.25
N ALA A 90 -7.99 21.71 9.23
CA ALA A 90 -9.13 20.89 8.82
C ALA A 90 -9.34 19.70 9.77
N ASP A 91 -10.36 18.89 9.49
CA ASP A 91 -10.60 17.62 10.18
C ASP A 91 -9.37 16.70 10.06
N GLU A 92 -8.89 16.22 11.21
CA GLU A 92 -7.71 15.35 11.32
C GLU A 92 -7.85 14.08 10.47
N VAL A 93 -9.06 13.56 10.32
CA VAL A 93 -9.32 12.38 9.48
C VAL A 93 -8.93 12.65 8.03
N LEU A 94 -9.27 13.83 7.50
CA LEU A 94 -8.94 14.20 6.11
C LEU A 94 -7.42 14.33 5.92
N LEU A 95 -6.72 14.89 6.90
CA LEU A 95 -5.26 14.98 6.91
C LEU A 95 -4.64 13.57 6.89
N LYS A 96 -5.13 12.66 7.74
CA LYS A 96 -4.65 11.26 7.79
C LYS A 96 -4.86 10.53 6.48
N ARG A 97 -6.07 10.59 5.90
CA ARG A 97 -6.35 9.95 4.60
C ARG A 97 -5.48 10.50 3.48
N ALA A 98 -5.32 11.82 3.39
CA ALA A 98 -4.45 12.43 2.39
C ALA A 98 -2.98 12.06 2.58
N ARG A 99 -2.48 12.08 3.82
CA ARG A 99 -1.10 11.70 4.15
C ARG A 99 -0.83 10.25 3.77
N HIS A 100 -1.73 9.32 4.08
CA HIS A 100 -1.61 7.94 3.62
C HIS A 100 -1.45 7.87 2.10
N VAL A 101 -2.40 8.45 1.34
CA VAL A 101 -2.39 8.34 -0.13
C VAL A 101 -1.13 8.95 -0.74
N ILE A 102 -0.72 10.14 -0.30
CA ILE A 102 0.48 10.83 -0.82
C ILE A 102 1.74 10.01 -0.54
N THR A 103 1.89 9.54 0.71
CA THR A 103 3.09 8.79 1.11
C THR A 103 3.09 7.37 0.55
N GLU A 104 1.95 6.73 0.35
CA GLU A 104 1.83 5.40 -0.26
C GLU A 104 2.19 5.42 -1.75
N ILE A 105 1.82 6.48 -2.48
CA ILE A 105 2.24 6.67 -3.88
C ILE A 105 3.78 6.71 -3.95
N LYS A 106 4.41 7.51 -3.08
CA LYS A 106 5.87 7.63 -3.00
C LYS A 106 6.52 6.29 -2.65
N ARG A 107 6.06 5.62 -1.58
CA ARG A 107 6.56 4.29 -1.16
C ARG A 107 6.42 3.25 -2.26
N THR A 108 5.36 3.32 -3.07
CA THR A 108 5.14 2.39 -4.17
C THR A 108 6.19 2.58 -5.27
N THR A 109 6.57 3.81 -5.58
CA THR A 109 7.68 4.09 -6.51
C THR A 109 9.02 3.66 -5.94
N GLU A 110 9.28 3.93 -4.65
CA GLU A 110 10.51 3.51 -3.98
C GLU A 110 10.63 1.97 -3.92
N ALA A 111 9.54 1.26 -3.65
CA ALA A 111 9.54 -0.21 -3.60
C ALA A 111 9.75 -0.83 -4.99
N ALA A 112 9.22 -0.17 -6.02
CA ALA A 112 9.47 -0.53 -7.41
C ALA A 112 10.96 -0.40 -7.77
N ASP A 113 11.60 0.69 -7.35
CA ASP A 113 13.03 0.92 -7.59
C ASP A 113 13.90 -0.04 -6.81
N ALA A 114 13.58 -0.29 -5.53
CA ALA A 114 14.23 -1.29 -4.68
C ALA A 114 14.18 -2.69 -5.32
N LEU A 115 13.01 -3.09 -5.83
CA LEU A 115 12.87 -4.36 -6.53
C LEU A 115 13.73 -4.44 -7.80
N ARG A 116 13.80 -3.37 -8.61
CA ARG A 116 14.67 -3.34 -9.81
C ARG A 116 16.14 -3.45 -9.44
N ALA A 117 16.53 -2.92 -8.29
CA ALA A 117 17.89 -2.97 -7.77
C ALA A 117 18.22 -4.30 -7.06
N GLY A 118 17.23 -5.17 -6.82
CA GLY A 118 17.40 -6.37 -5.99
C GLY A 118 17.55 -6.06 -4.49
N ASP A 119 17.19 -4.85 -4.05
CA ASP A 119 17.24 -4.43 -2.65
C ASP A 119 15.97 -4.87 -1.91
N PHE A 120 15.91 -6.15 -1.57
CA PHE A 120 14.76 -6.74 -0.89
C PHE A 120 14.64 -6.32 0.58
N GLU A 121 15.73 -5.88 1.22
CA GLU A 121 15.68 -5.32 2.56
C GLU A 121 14.94 -3.98 2.58
N GLU A 122 15.25 -3.10 1.63
CA GLU A 122 14.53 -1.83 1.48
C GLU A 122 13.08 -2.06 1.08
N MET A 123 12.82 -2.98 0.15
CA MET A 123 11.45 -3.36 -0.20
C MET A 123 10.65 -3.83 1.03
N GLY A 124 11.27 -4.64 1.90
CA GLY A 124 10.67 -5.10 3.15
C GLY A 124 10.36 -3.98 4.14
N LYS A 125 11.29 -3.03 4.33
CA LYS A 125 11.06 -1.82 5.16
C LYS A 125 9.89 -0.99 4.63
N LEU A 126 9.82 -0.80 3.31
CA LEU A 126 8.73 -0.08 2.65
C LEU A 126 7.38 -0.79 2.80
N MET A 127 7.35 -2.13 2.78
CA MET A 127 6.15 -2.91 3.09
C MET A 127 5.68 -2.67 4.52
N ALA A 128 6.57 -2.76 5.52
CA ALA A 128 6.23 -2.50 6.91
C ALA A 128 5.73 -1.06 7.13
N ALA A 129 6.38 -0.07 6.49
CA ALA A 129 5.95 1.33 6.54
C ALA A 129 4.56 1.54 5.89
N SER A 130 4.28 0.84 4.79
CA SER A 130 2.96 0.83 4.16
C SER A 130 1.90 0.27 5.10
N HIS A 131 2.17 -0.85 5.79
CA HIS A 131 1.25 -1.41 6.77
C HIS A 131 0.93 -0.44 7.91
N ASN A 132 1.95 0.16 8.53
CA ASN A 132 1.75 1.16 9.58
C ASN A 132 0.88 2.32 9.09
N SER A 133 1.09 2.80 7.86
CA SER A 133 0.26 3.84 7.27
C SER A 133 -1.19 3.38 7.03
N LEU A 134 -1.42 2.13 6.62
CA LEU A 134 -2.77 1.57 6.44
C LEU A 134 -3.51 1.40 7.76
N ARG A 135 -2.78 1.03 8.82
CA ARG A 135 -3.32 0.91 10.18
C ARG A 135 -3.63 2.27 10.79
N ASP A 136 -2.66 3.18 10.78
CA ASP A 136 -2.70 4.40 11.59
C ASP A 136 -3.30 5.60 10.84
N ASP A 137 -3.01 5.74 9.55
CA ASP A 137 -3.46 6.88 8.73
C ASP A 137 -4.66 6.57 7.86
N PHE A 138 -4.79 5.33 7.37
CA PHE A 138 -5.93 4.95 6.54
C PHE A 138 -7.02 4.22 7.33
N GLU A 139 -6.66 3.64 8.47
CA GLU A 139 -7.55 2.90 9.38
C GLU A 139 -8.38 1.85 8.62
N VAL A 140 -7.67 0.99 7.88
CA VAL A 140 -8.24 -0.15 7.15
C VAL A 140 -7.68 -1.50 7.59
N SER A 141 -6.77 -1.52 8.57
CA SER A 141 -6.35 -2.77 9.20
C SER A 141 -7.39 -3.26 10.21
N CYS A 142 -7.12 -4.41 10.83
CA CYS A 142 -7.88 -4.92 11.96
C CYS A 142 -6.96 -5.70 12.89
N HIS A 143 -7.46 -6.00 14.09
CA HIS A 143 -6.68 -6.65 15.15
C HIS A 143 -6.00 -7.94 14.70
N GLU A 144 -6.70 -8.79 13.96
CA GLU A 144 -6.19 -10.09 13.52
C GLU A 144 -5.08 -9.95 12.48
N VAL A 145 -5.22 -8.97 11.58
CA VAL A 145 -4.19 -8.66 10.57
C VAL A 145 -2.96 -8.03 11.23
N ASP A 146 -3.16 -7.12 12.19
CA ASP A 146 -2.07 -6.50 12.93
C ASP A 146 -1.26 -7.55 13.73
N ILE A 147 -1.94 -8.51 14.37
CA ILE A 147 -1.26 -9.65 15.04
C ILE A 147 -0.40 -10.45 14.06
N LEU A 148 -0.93 -10.76 12.87
CA LEU A 148 -0.16 -11.50 11.86
C LEU A 148 1.08 -10.74 11.42
N VAL A 149 0.96 -9.42 11.23
CA VAL A 149 2.11 -8.57 10.88
C VAL A 149 3.13 -8.53 12.02
N GLU A 150 2.70 -8.26 13.24
CA GLU A 150 3.59 -8.19 14.41
C GLU A 150 4.32 -9.52 14.66
N ALA A 151 3.62 -10.64 14.56
CA ALA A 151 4.20 -11.97 14.74
C ALA A 151 5.25 -12.31 13.66
N THR A 152 5.10 -11.76 12.45
CA THR A 152 6.03 -12.02 11.34
C THR A 152 7.22 -11.07 11.32
N LEU A 153 7.05 -9.78 11.65
CA LEU A 153 8.15 -8.81 11.66
C LEU A 153 9.30 -9.18 12.62
N GLY A 154 9.00 -9.90 13.71
CA GLY A 154 10.01 -10.36 14.67
C GLY A 154 10.72 -11.65 14.30
N ALA A 155 10.30 -12.33 13.23
CA ALA A 155 10.81 -13.66 12.90
C ALA A 155 12.12 -13.60 12.08
N PRO A 156 13.11 -14.47 12.38
CA PRO A 156 14.34 -14.54 11.60
C PRO A 156 14.09 -14.80 10.11
N GLY A 157 14.72 -14.01 9.25
CA GLY A 157 14.61 -14.13 7.79
C GLY A 157 13.40 -13.41 7.16
N VAL A 158 12.54 -12.76 7.96
CA VAL A 158 11.46 -11.92 7.43
C VAL A 158 12.03 -10.53 7.11
N LEU A 159 11.92 -10.13 5.84
CA LEU A 159 12.38 -8.81 5.38
C LEU A 159 11.32 -7.72 5.60
N GLY A 160 10.04 -8.08 5.52
CA GLY A 160 8.92 -7.18 5.72
C GLY A 160 7.60 -7.89 5.51
N THR A 161 6.54 -7.26 6.00
CA THR A 161 5.17 -7.79 5.90
C THR A 161 4.18 -6.63 5.96
N ARG A 162 3.03 -6.83 5.33
CA ARG A 162 1.93 -5.87 5.32
C ARG A 162 0.64 -6.58 5.01
N MET A 163 -0.47 -5.97 5.43
CA MET A 163 -1.77 -6.32 4.87
C MET A 163 -1.83 -6.12 3.35
N THR A 164 -2.63 -6.95 2.68
CA THR A 164 -2.93 -6.85 1.24
C THR A 164 -4.43 -6.96 0.97
N GLY A 165 -4.89 -6.30 -0.08
CA GLY A 165 -6.32 -6.20 -0.43
C GLY A 165 -7.02 -4.99 0.21
N GLY A 166 -8.35 -5.08 0.35
CA GLY A 166 -9.20 -3.97 0.79
C GLY A 166 -9.17 -3.65 2.28
N GLY A 167 -8.55 -4.51 3.10
CA GLY A 167 -8.53 -4.37 4.55
C GLY A 167 -9.72 -4.97 5.27
N PHE A 168 -9.80 -4.70 6.57
CA PHE A 168 -10.81 -5.21 7.50
C PHE A 168 -10.83 -6.74 7.55
N GLY A 169 -9.63 -7.34 7.62
CA GLY A 169 -9.40 -8.77 7.54
C GLY A 169 -8.61 -9.15 6.28
N GLY A 170 -8.81 -10.37 5.79
CA GLY A 170 -8.12 -10.86 4.61
C GLY A 170 -6.70 -11.35 4.92
N CYS A 171 -5.72 -10.95 4.10
CA CYS A 171 -4.37 -11.52 4.16
C CYS A 171 -3.30 -10.47 4.46
N THR A 172 -2.19 -10.95 5.00
CA THR A 172 -0.87 -10.28 4.94
C THR A 172 -0.01 -10.98 3.90
#